data_AF-A0A537WJH1-F1
#
_entry.id   AF-A0A537WJH1-F1
#
_cell.length_a   1.000
_cell.length_b   1.000
_cell.length_c   1.000
_cell.angle_alpha   90.00
_cell.angle_beta   90.00
_cell.angle_gamma   90.00
#
_symmetry.space_group_name_H-M   'P 1'
#
loop_
_entity.id
_entity.type
_entity.pdbx_description
1 polymer ?
#
loop_
_entity_poly.entity_id
_entity_poly.type
_entity_poly.pdbx_seq_one_letter_code
_entity_poly.pdbx_strand_id
1 'polypeptide(L)'
;WWVLRSFDFGVRSPDAYRWWDEDRAPSGPDPAPLLMAATKGDPETLGPLLFNDLEPPVFARHPELAEAKAALLEAGALGAVMSGSGSSVAGLARDQGHAGSLAGRWPSARVVAGPR
;
A
#
# COMPACT_ATOMS: atom_id res chain seq x y z
N TRP A 1 -1.23 6.18 11.32
CA TRP A 1 -1.16 4.77 11.78
C TRP A 1 -1.39 3.86 10.59
N TRP A 2 -0.99 2.60 10.64
CA TRP A 2 -1.05 1.71 9.49
C TRP A 2 -1.70 0.37 9.83
N VAL A 3 -2.28 -0.27 8.81
CA VAL A 3 -2.69 -1.67 8.83
C VAL A 3 -1.92 -2.41 7.74
N LEU A 4 -1.26 -3.51 8.09
CA LEU A 4 -0.56 -4.37 7.14
C LEU A 4 -1.36 -5.65 6.92
N ARG A 5 -1.75 -5.89 5.67
CA ARG A 5 -2.28 -7.17 5.18
C ARG A 5 -1.11 -7.96 4.58
N SER A 6 -0.75 -9.08 5.20
CA SER A 6 0.27 -10.00 4.70
C SER A 6 -0.37 -11.24 4.05
N PHE A 7 0.38 -11.84 3.13
CA PHE A 7 0.00 -13.07 2.43
C PHE A 7 1.05 -14.15 2.69
N ASP A 8 0.69 -15.41 2.46
CA ASP A 8 1.54 -16.59 2.68
C ASP A 8 2.54 -16.84 1.53
N PHE A 9 2.40 -16.13 0.43
CA PHE A 9 3.37 -16.10 -0.67
C PHE A 9 4.17 -14.79 -0.68
N GLY A 10 5.32 -14.81 -1.35
CA GLY A 10 6.11 -13.60 -1.63
C GLY A 10 6.30 -13.42 -3.14
N VAL A 11 6.48 -12.19 -3.56
CA VAL A 11 6.89 -11.85 -4.93
C VAL A 11 8.39 -11.60 -4.91
N ARG A 12 9.15 -12.34 -5.72
CA ARG A 12 10.59 -12.11 -5.80
C ARG A 12 10.85 -10.75 -6.42
N SER A 13 11.67 -9.94 -5.75
CA SER A 13 11.96 -8.59 -6.23
C SER A 13 12.53 -8.55 -7.66
N PRO A 14 13.47 -9.43 -8.07
CA PRO A 14 13.94 -9.47 -9.46
C PRO A 14 12.83 -9.73 -10.48
N ASP A 15 11.80 -10.49 -10.13
CA ASP A 15 10.67 -10.73 -11.03
C ASP A 15 9.78 -9.49 -11.15
N ALA A 16 9.47 -8.82 -10.03
CA ALA A 16 8.67 -7.60 -10.03
C ALA A 16 9.31 -6.49 -10.88
N TYR A 17 10.62 -6.27 -10.72
CA TYR A 17 11.35 -5.29 -11.53
C TYR A 17 11.42 -5.70 -13.01
N ARG A 18 11.67 -6.98 -13.32
CA ARG A 18 11.65 -7.45 -14.71
C ARG A 18 10.29 -7.21 -15.37
N TRP A 19 9.19 -7.50 -14.67
CA TRP A 19 7.85 -7.27 -15.20
C TRP A 19 7.56 -5.77 -15.40
N TRP A 20 8.05 -4.91 -14.50
CA TRP A 20 7.96 -3.46 -14.67
C TRP A 20 8.75 -2.96 -15.89
N ASP A 21 9.95 -3.47 -16.11
CA ASP A 21 10.76 -3.18 -17.30
C ASP A 21 10.07 -3.66 -18.60
N GLU A 22 9.39 -4.81 -18.56
CA GLU A 22 8.61 -5.38 -19.68
C GLU A 22 7.40 -4.51 -20.03
N ASP A 23 6.67 -4.01 -19.03
CA ASP A 23 5.50 -3.14 -19.21
C ASP A 23 5.88 -1.79 -19.85
N ARG A 24 7.13 -1.32 -19.68
CA ARG A 24 7.66 -0.04 -20.17
C ARG A 24 6.76 1.16 -19.81
N ALA A 25 6.01 1.04 -18.73
CA ALA A 25 5.16 2.11 -18.23
C ALA A 25 6.04 3.27 -17.72
N PRO A 26 5.60 4.53 -17.87
CA PRO A 26 6.26 5.63 -17.19
C PRO A 26 6.22 5.40 -15.68
N SER A 27 7.26 5.87 -14.98
CA SER A 27 7.21 5.94 -13.52
C SER A 27 6.02 6.78 -13.05
N GLY A 28 5.63 6.54 -11.80
CA GLY A 28 4.55 7.21 -11.12
C GLY A 28 4.70 8.73 -10.99
N PRO A 29 3.76 9.36 -10.27
CA PRO A 29 3.78 10.81 -10.08
C PRO A 29 5.05 11.27 -9.36
N ASP A 30 5.38 12.55 -9.52
CA ASP A 30 6.44 13.21 -8.74
C ASP A 30 6.23 12.95 -7.24
N PRO A 31 7.23 12.40 -6.52
CA PRO A 31 7.11 12.10 -5.09
C PRO A 31 7.13 13.35 -4.20
N ALA A 32 7.47 14.55 -4.71
CA ALA A 32 7.61 15.75 -3.88
C ALA A 32 6.37 16.07 -3.01
N PRO A 33 5.12 16.03 -3.53
CA PRO A 33 3.92 16.25 -2.72
C PRO A 33 3.75 15.19 -1.61
N LEU A 34 4.07 13.93 -1.90
CA LEU A 34 4.00 12.83 -0.93
C LEU A 34 5.00 13.07 0.22
N LEU A 35 6.24 13.43 -0.11
CA LEU A 35 7.28 13.74 0.88
C LEU A 35 6.90 14.94 1.75
N MET A 36 6.30 15.97 1.16
CA MET A 36 5.78 17.13 1.90
C MET A 36 4.66 16.74 2.88
N ALA A 37 3.70 15.93 2.44
CA ALA A 37 2.61 15.46 3.30
C ALA A 37 3.11 14.58 4.45
N ALA A 38 4.05 13.68 4.16
CA ALA A 38 4.70 12.82 5.16
C ALA A 38 5.44 13.66 6.22
N THR A 39 6.20 14.67 5.79
CA THR A 39 6.97 15.55 6.69
C THR A 39 6.06 16.37 7.62
N LYS A 40 4.87 16.76 7.15
CA LYS A 40 3.88 17.48 7.95
C LYS A 40 3.10 16.57 8.92
N GLY A 41 3.23 15.26 8.79
CA GLY A 41 2.43 14.30 9.57
C GLY A 41 0.94 14.39 9.25
N ASP A 42 0.58 14.71 8.00
CA ASP A 42 -0.81 14.83 7.55
C ASP A 42 -1.25 13.57 6.80
N PRO A 43 -1.89 12.60 7.48
CA PRO A 43 -2.27 11.34 6.85
C PRO A 43 -3.42 11.50 5.84
N GLU A 44 -4.25 12.54 5.96
CA GLU A 44 -5.36 12.78 5.02
C GLU A 44 -4.81 13.24 3.66
N THR A 45 -3.81 14.12 3.68
CA THR A 45 -3.14 14.54 2.45
C THR A 45 -2.21 13.44 1.92
N LEU A 46 -1.56 12.67 2.80
CA LEU A 46 -0.63 11.60 2.40
C LEU A 46 -1.32 10.44 1.70
N GLY A 47 -2.48 10.00 2.20
CA GLY A 47 -3.16 8.77 1.74
C GLY A 47 -3.42 8.71 0.23
N PRO A 48 -4.05 9.72 -0.37
CA PRO A 48 -4.31 9.77 -1.81
C PRO A 48 -3.06 9.81 -2.69
N LEU A 49 -1.90 10.16 -2.12
CA LEU A 49 -0.64 10.27 -2.85
C LEU A 49 0.16 8.96 -2.86
N LEU A 50 -0.25 7.97 -2.06
CA LEU A 50 0.46 6.70 -1.97
C LEU A 50 0.44 5.96 -3.31
N PHE A 51 1.63 5.61 -3.79
CA PHE A 51 1.82 4.95 -5.07
C PHE A 51 3.02 4.01 -5.04
N ASN A 52 2.98 2.98 -5.88
CA ASN A 52 4.10 2.07 -6.11
C ASN A 52 4.08 1.60 -7.58
N ASP A 53 5.16 1.91 -8.30
CA ASP A 53 5.36 1.56 -9.72
C ASP A 53 5.25 0.07 -10.03
N LEU A 54 5.52 -0.78 -9.04
CA LEU A 54 5.47 -2.23 -9.20
C LEU A 54 4.05 -2.78 -9.10
N GLU A 55 3.06 -1.98 -8.66
CA GLU A 55 1.69 -2.46 -8.50
C GLU A 55 1.07 -2.98 -9.81
N PRO A 56 1.09 -2.25 -10.95
CA PRO A 56 0.46 -2.75 -12.17
C PRO A 56 0.99 -4.13 -12.64
N PRO A 57 2.31 -4.35 -12.81
CA PRO A 57 2.81 -5.64 -13.27
C PRO A 57 2.63 -6.77 -12.24
N VAL A 58 2.68 -6.44 -10.95
CA VAL A 58 2.49 -7.42 -9.87
C VAL A 58 1.02 -7.79 -9.72
N PHE A 59 0.10 -6.82 -9.77
CA PHE A 59 -1.35 -7.06 -9.68
C PHE A 59 -1.88 -7.85 -10.88
N ALA A 60 -1.30 -7.68 -12.07
CA ALA A 60 -1.64 -8.50 -13.23
C ALA A 60 -1.36 -10.00 -13.01
N ARG A 61 -0.42 -10.35 -12.12
CA ARG A 61 0.00 -11.73 -11.82
C ARG A 61 -0.51 -12.23 -10.47
N HIS A 62 -0.80 -11.31 -9.55
CA HIS A 62 -1.34 -11.55 -8.22
C HIS A 62 -2.57 -10.64 -7.97
N PRO A 63 -3.72 -10.92 -8.63
CA PRO A 63 -4.92 -10.09 -8.51
C PRO A 63 -5.43 -9.92 -7.07
N GLU A 64 -5.17 -10.91 -6.21
CA GLU A 64 -5.51 -10.90 -4.78
C GLU A 64 -4.91 -9.71 -4.02
N LEU A 65 -3.79 -9.15 -4.50
CA LEU A 65 -3.17 -7.95 -3.93
C LEU A 65 -3.95 -6.68 -4.29
N ALA A 66 -4.44 -6.59 -5.53
CA ALA A 66 -5.30 -5.51 -5.98
C ALA A 66 -6.64 -5.53 -5.23
N GLU A 67 -7.22 -6.71 -5.07
CA GLU A 67 -8.44 -6.92 -4.27
C GLU A 67 -8.25 -6.48 -2.82
N ALA A 68 -7.11 -6.83 -2.19
CA ALA A 68 -6.83 -6.39 -0.83
C ALA A 68 -6.63 -4.87 -0.72
N LYS A 69 -5.98 -4.24 -1.71
CA LYS A 69 -5.86 -2.77 -1.77
C LYS A 69 -7.25 -2.13 -1.88
N ALA A 70 -8.09 -2.59 -2.80
CA ALA A 70 -9.46 -2.11 -2.96
C ALA A 70 -10.28 -2.27 -1.67
N ALA A 71 -10.22 -3.45 -1.06
CA ALA A 71 -10.97 -3.75 0.16
C ALA A 71 -10.55 -2.87 1.34
N LEU A 72 -9.26 -2.51 1.46
CA LEU A 72 -8.78 -1.55 2.47
C LEU A 72 -9.37 -0.15 2.23
N LEU A 73 -9.38 0.32 0.98
CA LEU A 73 -9.97 1.61 0.60
C LEU A 73 -11.48 1.64 0.86
N GLU A 74 -12.20 0.60 0.46
CA GLU A 74 -13.64 0.44 0.71
C GLU A 74 -13.97 0.38 2.22
N ALA A 75 -13.05 -0.13 3.04
CA ALA A 75 -13.19 -0.15 4.48
C ALA A 75 -12.90 1.20 5.15
N GLY A 76 -12.45 2.22 4.39
CA GLY A 76 -12.24 3.58 4.86
C GLY A 76 -10.77 3.97 5.07
N ALA A 77 -9.81 3.15 4.65
CA ALA A 77 -8.40 3.57 4.66
C ALA A 77 -8.21 4.87 3.86
N LEU A 78 -7.41 5.80 4.37
CA LEU A 78 -7.13 7.09 3.72
C LEU A 78 -6.35 6.95 2.42
N GLY A 79 -5.61 5.85 2.33
CA GLY A 79 -4.86 5.40 1.17
C GLY A 79 -4.42 3.96 1.39
N ALA A 80 -4.09 3.27 0.31
CA ALA A 80 -3.56 1.91 0.38
C ALA A 80 -2.52 1.68 -0.72
N VAL A 81 -1.46 0.93 -0.40
CA VAL A 81 -0.34 0.71 -1.32
C VAL A 81 0.33 -0.63 -1.03
N MET A 82 0.75 -1.33 -2.08
CA MET A 82 1.63 -2.48 -1.94
C MET A 82 3.02 -2.04 -1.45
N SER A 83 3.60 -2.74 -0.47
CA SER A 83 4.94 -2.43 0.04
C SER A 83 6.03 -3.13 -0.78
N GLY A 84 6.92 -2.36 -1.42
CA GLY A 84 8.04 -2.88 -2.20
C GLY A 84 7.56 -3.73 -3.39
N SER A 85 8.18 -4.89 -3.60
CA SER A 85 7.72 -5.86 -4.62
C SER A 85 6.46 -6.63 -4.19
N GLY A 86 5.94 -6.41 -2.97
CA GLY A 86 4.88 -7.22 -2.37
C GLY A 86 5.43 -8.42 -1.59
N SER A 87 4.57 -9.28 -1.04
CA SER A 87 3.11 -9.33 -1.22
C SER A 87 2.31 -8.50 -0.20
N SER A 88 2.97 -7.79 0.72
CA SER A 88 2.24 -7.04 1.75
C SER A 88 1.54 -5.80 1.18
N VAL A 89 0.29 -5.56 1.60
CA VAL A 89 -0.48 -4.35 1.28
C VAL A 89 -0.70 -3.54 2.56
N ALA A 90 -0.33 -2.27 2.52
CA ALA A 90 -0.47 -1.34 3.63
C ALA A 90 -1.67 -0.42 3.42
N GLY A 91 -2.51 -0.26 4.45
CA GLY A 91 -3.57 0.75 4.51
C GLY A 91 -3.22 1.84 5.52
N LEU A 92 -3.33 3.11 5.11
CA LEU A 92 -3.11 4.27 5.97
C LEU A 92 -4.38 4.59 6.75
N ALA A 93 -4.24 4.76 8.06
CA ALA A 93 -5.30 5.15 8.97
C ALA A 93 -5.02 6.49 9.63
N ARG A 94 -6.09 7.25 9.83
CA ARG A 94 -6.13 8.56 10.51
C ARG A 94 -5.47 8.51 11.89
N ASP A 95 -5.77 7.48 12.67
CA ASP A 95 -5.27 7.25 14.02
C ASP A 95 -5.24 5.76 14.39
N GLN A 96 -4.87 5.44 15.63
CA GLN A 96 -4.78 4.07 16.14
C GLN A 96 -6.14 3.36 16.17
N GLY A 97 -7.19 4.07 16.58
CA GLY A 97 -8.54 3.51 16.68
C GLY A 97 -9.08 3.15 15.31
N HIS A 98 -8.90 4.04 14.34
CA HIS A 98 -9.24 3.78 12.94
C HIS A 98 -8.44 2.58 12.38
N ALA A 99 -7.14 2.48 12.67
CA ALA A 99 -6.35 1.32 12.28
C ALA A 99 -6.89 0.00 12.88
N GLY A 100 -7.32 0.04 14.15
CA GLY A 100 -7.97 -1.10 14.80
C GLY A 100 -9.26 -1.53 14.09
N SER A 101 -10.14 -0.59 13.75
CA SER A 101 -11.37 -0.86 13.00
C SER A 101 -11.11 -1.48 11.63
N LEU A 102 -10.10 -0.98 10.91
CA LEU A 102 -9.68 -1.54 9.62
C LEU A 102 -9.13 -2.97 9.78
N ALA A 103 -8.24 -3.19 10.74
CA ALA A 103 -7.62 -4.50 10.97
C ALA A 103 -8.65 -5.56 11.39
N GLY A 104 -9.69 -5.19 12.15
CA GLY A 104 -10.76 -6.10 12.58
C GLY A 104 -11.53 -6.77 11.43
N ARG A 105 -11.40 -6.27 10.20
CA ARG A 105 -12.06 -6.81 9.02
C ARG A 105 -11.33 -8.00 8.38
N TRP A 106 -10.05 -8.23 8.74
CA TRP A 106 -9.27 -9.36 8.25
C TRP A 106 -8.38 -9.98 9.35
N PRO A 107 -8.50 -11.28 9.64
CA PRO A 107 -7.70 -11.93 10.69
C PRO A 107 -6.18 -11.83 10.49
N SER A 108 -5.70 -11.73 9.24
CA SER A 108 -4.27 -11.60 8.92
C SER A 108 -3.75 -10.16 8.97
N ALA A 109 -4.60 -9.17 9.24
CA ALA A 109 -4.20 -7.78 9.29
C ALA A 109 -3.59 -7.41 10.64
N ARG A 110 -2.54 -6.59 10.62
CA ARG A 110 -1.85 -6.12 11.83
C ARG A 110 -1.81 -4.60 11.88
N VAL A 111 -2.17 -4.04 13.04
CA VAL A 111 -1.98 -2.61 13.32
C VAL A 111 -0.51 -2.33 13.61
N VAL A 112 0.02 -1.29 13.00
CA VAL A 112 1.42 -0.85 13.16
C VAL A 112 1.50 0.67 13.24
N ALA A 113 2.40 1.16 14.10
CA ALA A 113 2.74 2.57 14.19
C ALA A 113 3.71 2.95 13.06
N GLY A 114 3.57 4.15 12.51
CA GLY A 114 4.58 4.71 11.61
C GLY A 114 5.80 5.22 12.39
N PRO A 115 6.92 5.51 11.70
CA PRO A 115 8.05 6.21 12.32
C PRO A 115 7.57 7.55 12.91
N ARG A 116 8.17 7.92 14.05
CA ARG A 116 7.92 9.18 14.75
C ARG A 116 8.80 10.28 14.19
#